data_AF-A0AAE0B3H0-F1
#
_entry.id   AF-A0AAE0B3H0-F1
#
_cell.length_a   1.000
_cell.length_b   1.000
_cell.length_c   1.000
_cell.angle_alpha   90.00
_cell.angle_beta   90.00
_cell.angle_gamma   90.00
#
_symmetry.space_group_name_H-M   'P 1'
#
loop_
_entity.id
_entity.type
_entity.pdbx_description
1 polymer ?
#
loop_
_entity_poly.entity_id
_entity_poly.type
_entity_poly.pdbx_seq_one_letter_code
_entity_poly.pdbx_strand_id
1 'polypeptide(L)'
;MLRLTELLKKVEKLKSLCLRYATATQWLISYSIDITKLEEPSDSSSVSQKLKQLRLKNPSQVQKAITRDAAVTDSILKFKREFNAELQSLGPILSTSSQVEPYLTHLAQWILGFGSDK
;
A
#
# COMPACT_ATOMS: atom_id res chain seq x y z
N MET A 1 -10.98 11.15 29.97
CA MET A 1 -9.95 10.15 29.63
C MET A 1 -10.38 9.09 28.61
N LEU A 2 -11.60 8.51 28.66
CA LEU A 2 -12.00 7.40 27.76
C LEU A 2 -11.82 7.67 26.25
N ARG A 3 -12.13 8.89 25.77
CA ARG A 3 -12.09 9.22 24.33
C ARG A 3 -10.71 9.43 23.75
N LEU A 4 -9.76 9.91 24.55
CA LEU A 4 -8.36 10.03 24.12
C LEU A 4 -7.75 8.64 23.94
N THR A 5 -8.08 7.69 24.82
CA THR A 5 -7.67 6.29 24.69
C THR A 5 -8.27 5.64 23.45
N GLU A 6 -9.52 5.94 23.12
CA GLU A 6 -10.18 5.45 21.90
C GLU A 6 -9.54 6.05 20.64
N LEU A 7 -9.29 7.37 20.62
CA LEU A 7 -8.57 8.05 19.56
C LEU A 7 -7.18 7.44 19.33
N LEU A 8 -6.41 7.23 20.41
CA LEU A 8 -5.07 6.65 20.34
C LEU A 8 -5.10 5.23 19.74
N LYS A 9 -6.06 4.40 20.15
CA LYS A 9 -6.24 3.05 19.57
C LYS A 9 -6.49 3.09 18.06
N LYS A 10 -7.30 4.05 17.61
CA LYS A 10 -7.61 4.26 16.18
C LYS A 10 -6.38 4.72 15.38
N VAL A 11 -5.61 5.65 15.94
CA VAL A 11 -4.36 6.13 15.33
C VAL A 11 -3.30 5.03 15.25
N GLU A 12 -3.12 4.24 16.31
CA GLU A 12 -2.20 3.10 16.31
C GLU A 12 -2.60 2.04 15.26
N LYS A 13 -3.91 1.82 15.05
CA LYS A 13 -4.39 0.95 13.99
C LYS A 13 -4.08 1.50 12.60
N LEU A 14 -4.28 2.79 12.35
CA LEU A 14 -3.89 3.43 11.08
C LEU A 14 -2.39 3.28 10.81
N LYS A 15 -1.55 3.51 11.83
CA LYS A 15 -0.10 3.29 11.75
C LYS A 15 0.25 1.85 11.37
N SER A 16 -0.40 0.86 11.99
CA SER A 16 -0.20 -0.55 11.67
C SER A 16 -0.58 -0.87 10.21
N LEU A 17 -1.68 -0.31 9.70
CA LEU A 17 -2.09 -0.46 8.31
C LEU A 17 -1.03 0.14 7.36
N CYS A 18 -0.52 1.34 7.64
CA CYS A 18 0.55 1.96 6.84
C CYS A 18 1.83 1.12 6.83
N LEU A 19 2.22 0.55 7.97
CA LEU A 19 3.38 -0.33 8.06
C LEU A 19 3.22 -1.58 7.19
N ARG A 20 2.05 -2.23 7.26
CA ARG A 20 1.73 -3.39 6.41
C ARG A 20 1.76 -3.06 4.93
N TYR A 21 1.22 -1.90 4.55
CA TYR A 21 1.28 -1.42 3.17
C TYR A 21 2.71 -1.17 2.71
N ALA A 22 3.53 -0.47 3.51
CA ALA A 22 4.92 -0.20 3.20
C ALA A 22 5.75 -1.49 3.03
N THR A 23 5.52 -2.49 3.89
CA THR A 23 6.12 -3.81 3.72
C THR A 23 5.64 -4.45 2.42
N ALA A 24 4.34 -4.51 2.15
CA ALA A 24 3.83 -5.12 0.93
C ALA A 24 4.39 -4.48 -0.36
N THR A 25 4.57 -3.15 -0.37
CA THR A 25 5.16 -2.43 -1.51
C THR A 25 6.67 -2.62 -1.61
N GLN A 26 7.40 -2.72 -0.49
CA GLN A 26 8.84 -3.04 -0.49
C GLN A 26 9.12 -4.41 -1.12
N TRP A 27 8.33 -5.43 -0.81
CA TRP A 27 8.47 -6.76 -1.41
C TRP A 27 8.26 -6.74 -2.92
N LEU A 28 7.33 -5.90 -3.39
CA LEU A 28 7.05 -5.64 -4.80
C LEU A 28 8.28 -5.07 -5.52
N ILE A 29 8.92 -4.07 -4.92
CA ILE A 29 10.11 -3.39 -5.46
C ILE A 29 11.30 -4.37 -5.50
N SER A 30 11.55 -5.10 -4.40
CA SER A 30 12.64 -6.09 -4.35
C SER A 30 12.48 -7.19 -5.40
N TYR A 31 11.25 -7.64 -5.67
CA TYR A 31 11.00 -8.65 -6.69
C TYR A 31 11.24 -8.12 -8.12
N SER A 32 10.84 -6.88 -8.41
CA SER A 32 11.10 -6.25 -9.71
C SER A 32 12.60 -6.09 -9.99
N ILE A 33 13.40 -5.80 -8.97
CA ILE A 33 14.85 -5.61 -9.08
C ILE A 33 15.56 -6.95 -9.32
N ASP A 34 15.10 -8.02 -8.65
CA ASP A 34 15.67 -9.37 -8.81
C ASP A 34 15.42 -9.95 -10.22
N ILE A 35 14.30 -9.55 -10.86
CA ILE A 35 14.03 -9.87 -12.27
C ILE A 35 15.00 -9.15 -13.21
N THR A 36 15.34 -7.89 -12.95
CA THR A 36 16.27 -7.10 -13.81
C THR A 36 17.73 -7.49 -13.64
N LYS A 37 18.14 -8.03 -12.48
CA LYS A 37 19.53 -8.44 -12.24
C LYS A 37 19.96 -9.70 -13.01
N LEU A 38 19.00 -10.43 -13.59
CA LEU A 38 19.28 -11.57 -14.46
C LEU A 38 19.72 -11.15 -15.89
N GLU A 39 19.62 -9.86 -16.24
CA GLU A 39 19.87 -9.35 -17.61
C GLU A 39 21.22 -8.62 -17.80
N GLU A 40 22.17 -8.68 -16.86
CA GLU A 40 23.55 -8.25 -17.15
C GLU A 40 24.42 -9.44 -17.59
N PRO A 41 24.65 -9.63 -18.91
CA PRO A 41 25.76 -10.43 -19.37
C PRO A 41 27.04 -9.61 -19.17
N SER A 42 27.87 -10.03 -18.22
CA SER A 42 29.29 -9.74 -18.26
C SER A 42 29.85 -10.22 -19.60
N ASP A 43 30.38 -9.28 -20.38
CA ASP A 43 30.94 -9.50 -21.70
C ASP A 43 32.03 -10.58 -21.68
N SER A 44 31.74 -11.76 -22.21
CA SER A 44 32.63 -12.42 -23.18
C SER A 44 31.93 -13.54 -23.95
N SER A 45 31.80 -13.28 -25.25
CA SER A 45 31.64 -14.23 -26.36
C SER A 45 30.22 -14.61 -26.84
N SER A 46 30.06 -14.37 -28.14
CA SER A 46 29.19 -15.03 -29.11
C SER A 46 27.74 -14.53 -29.30
N VAL A 47 27.62 -13.64 -30.27
CA VAL A 47 26.43 -12.95 -30.81
C VAL A 47 25.36 -13.89 -31.42
N SER A 48 25.48 -15.23 -31.33
CA SER A 48 24.56 -16.15 -32.02
C SER A 48 23.45 -16.78 -31.15
N GLN A 49 23.51 -16.67 -29.81
CA GLN A 49 22.49 -17.27 -28.93
C GLN A 49 21.35 -16.31 -28.48
N LYS A 50 21.47 -15.01 -28.78
CA LYS A 50 20.58 -13.96 -28.25
C LYS A 50 19.15 -13.97 -28.83
N LEU A 51 18.89 -14.66 -29.95
CA LEU A 51 17.56 -14.69 -30.57
C LEU A 51 16.65 -15.86 -30.09
N LYS A 52 17.21 -16.86 -29.40
CA LYS A 52 16.43 -18.01 -28.87
C LYS A 52 16.08 -17.86 -27.39
N GLN A 53 16.77 -16.99 -26.66
CA GLN A 53 16.54 -16.74 -25.24
C GLN A 53 15.30 -15.86 -24.96
N LEU A 54 14.69 -15.26 -25.99
CA LEU A 54 13.42 -14.54 -25.84
C LEU A 54 12.20 -15.49 -25.74
N ARG A 55 12.36 -16.78 -26.07
CA ARG A 55 11.25 -17.77 -26.10
C ARG A 55 11.22 -18.76 -24.93
N LEU A 56 12.08 -18.58 -23.93
CA LEU A 56 12.16 -19.46 -22.75
C LEU A 56 11.73 -18.78 -21.45
N LYS A 57 10.85 -17.77 -21.49
CA LYS A 57 10.03 -17.48 -20.32
C LYS A 57 9.07 -18.66 -20.17
N ASN A 58 9.43 -19.62 -19.31
CA ASN A 58 8.59 -20.76 -19.00
C ASN A 58 7.16 -20.25 -18.71
N PRO A 59 6.11 -20.77 -19.38
CA PRO A 59 4.73 -20.34 -19.17
C PRO A 59 4.33 -20.37 -17.69
N SER A 60 4.90 -21.31 -16.93
CA SER A 60 4.74 -21.42 -15.48
C SER A 60 5.28 -20.23 -14.69
N GLN A 61 6.39 -19.60 -15.12
CA GLN A 61 6.93 -18.39 -14.48
C GLN A 61 6.09 -17.15 -14.81
N VAL A 62 5.58 -17.05 -16.04
CA VAL A 62 4.68 -15.97 -16.46
C VAL A 62 3.35 -16.05 -15.70
N GLN A 63 2.77 -17.25 -15.60
CA GLN A 63 1.56 -17.50 -14.83
C GLN A 63 1.76 -17.24 -13.32
N LYS A 64 2.94 -17.64 -12.79
CA LYS A 64 3.37 -17.36 -11.41
C LYS A 64 3.49 -15.85 -11.12
N ALA A 65 3.89 -15.05 -12.10
CA ALA A 65 3.95 -13.59 -12.00
C ALA A 65 2.55 -12.95 -12.08
N ILE A 66 1.70 -13.39 -13.02
CA ILE A 66 0.31 -12.89 -13.18
C ILE A 66 -0.53 -13.15 -11.92
N THR A 67 -0.47 -14.37 -11.35
CA THR A 67 -1.19 -14.68 -10.10
C THR A 67 -0.70 -13.84 -8.91
N ARG A 68 0.59 -13.47 -8.88
CA ARG A 68 1.15 -12.61 -7.83
C ARG A 68 0.72 -11.16 -8.00
N ASP A 69 0.71 -10.67 -9.22
CA ASP A 69 0.29 -9.30 -9.54
C ASP A 69 -1.19 -9.08 -9.16
N ALA A 70 -2.04 -10.06 -9.42
CA ALA A 70 -3.42 -10.08 -8.93
C ALA A 70 -3.50 -10.06 -7.40
N ALA A 71 -2.77 -10.95 -6.71
CA ALA A 71 -2.77 -11.00 -5.24
C ALA A 71 -2.24 -9.72 -4.58
N VAL A 72 -1.26 -9.07 -5.20
CA VAL A 72 -0.72 -7.78 -4.78
C VAL A 72 -1.74 -6.66 -4.99
N THR A 73 -2.39 -6.61 -6.15
CA THR A 73 -3.46 -5.66 -6.45
C THR A 73 -4.60 -5.78 -5.44
N ASP A 74 -5.02 -7.01 -5.13
CA ASP A 74 -6.02 -7.29 -4.12
C ASP A 74 -5.58 -6.81 -2.73
N SER A 75 -4.31 -7.02 -2.36
CA SER A 75 -3.74 -6.53 -1.11
C SER A 75 -3.75 -5.00 -1.02
N ILE A 76 -3.47 -4.29 -2.11
CA ILE A 76 -3.51 -2.82 -2.17
C ILE A 76 -4.96 -2.32 -2.04
N LEU A 77 -5.89 -2.93 -2.76
CA LEU A 77 -7.32 -2.58 -2.68
C LEU A 77 -7.89 -2.84 -1.29
N LYS A 78 -7.48 -3.96 -0.65
CA LYS A 78 -7.82 -4.30 0.73
C LYS A 78 -7.28 -3.26 1.70
N PHE A 79 -5.99 -2.89 1.58
CA PHE A 79 -5.40 -1.83 2.39
C PHE A 79 -6.17 -0.52 2.25
N LYS A 80 -6.45 -0.06 1.02
CA LYS A 80 -7.21 1.18 0.78
C LYS A 80 -8.56 1.16 1.50
N ARG A 81 -9.29 0.04 1.41
CA ARG A 81 -10.59 -0.13 2.07
C ARG A 81 -10.45 -0.06 3.60
N GLU A 82 -9.54 -0.84 4.18
CA GLU A 82 -9.34 -0.90 5.63
C GLU A 82 -8.85 0.43 6.20
N PHE A 83 -7.92 1.09 5.50
CA PHE A 83 -7.39 2.40 5.88
C PHE A 83 -8.49 3.46 5.84
N ASN A 84 -9.26 3.54 4.76
CA ASN A 84 -10.36 4.50 4.67
C ASN A 84 -11.44 4.25 5.71
N ALA A 85 -11.81 2.99 5.96
CA ALA A 85 -12.79 2.66 7.00
C ALA A 85 -12.30 3.10 8.40
N GLU A 86 -11.03 2.86 8.71
CA GLU A 86 -10.46 3.27 9.99
C GLU A 86 -10.35 4.80 10.09
N LEU A 87 -9.93 5.47 9.01
CA LEU A 87 -9.83 6.92 8.92
C LEU A 87 -11.20 7.57 9.12
N GLN A 88 -12.25 7.09 8.45
CA GLN A 88 -13.62 7.57 8.62
C GLN A 88 -14.14 7.36 10.04
N SER A 89 -13.74 6.27 10.70
CA SER A 89 -14.15 6.01 12.08
C SER A 89 -13.61 7.03 13.10
N LEU A 90 -12.61 7.85 12.74
CA LEU A 90 -12.13 8.96 13.55
C LEU A 90 -13.10 10.16 13.56
N GLY A 91 -13.89 10.33 12.50
CA GLY A 91 -14.76 11.50 12.34
C GLY A 91 -15.71 11.75 13.52
N PRO A 92 -16.49 10.75 13.97
CA PRO A 92 -17.36 10.89 15.14
C PRO A 92 -16.59 11.16 16.44
N ILE A 93 -15.44 10.51 16.64
CA ILE A 93 -14.60 10.67 17.84
C ILE A 93 -14.09 12.11 17.92
N LEU A 94 -13.57 12.64 16.80
CA LEU A 94 -13.05 14.00 16.72
C LEU A 94 -14.16 15.05 16.79
N SER A 95 -15.29 14.83 16.13
CA SER A 95 -16.45 15.74 16.16
C SER A 95 -17.06 15.86 17.56
N THR A 96 -17.02 14.79 18.35
CA THR A 96 -17.54 14.84 19.72
C THR A 96 -16.49 15.39 20.70
N SER A 97 -15.19 15.19 20.43
CA SER A 97 -14.12 15.82 21.20
C SER A 97 -14.01 17.33 20.91
N SER A 98 -14.41 17.78 19.73
CA SER A 98 -14.34 19.19 19.36
C SER A 98 -15.30 20.11 20.13
N GLN A 99 -16.32 19.54 20.77
CA GLN A 99 -17.16 20.27 21.74
C GLN A 99 -16.36 20.75 22.97
N VAL A 100 -15.27 20.06 23.30
CA VAL A 100 -14.38 20.38 24.43
C VAL A 100 -13.06 20.97 23.93
N GLU A 101 -12.63 20.59 22.73
CA GLU A 101 -11.36 20.94 22.11
C GLU A 101 -11.57 21.49 20.69
N PRO A 102 -11.97 22.77 20.55
CA PRO A 102 -12.44 23.33 19.28
C PRO A 102 -11.42 23.26 18.13
N TYR A 103 -10.12 23.18 18.44
CA TYR A 103 -9.05 22.99 17.46
C TYR A 103 -9.13 21.65 16.69
N LEU A 104 -9.82 20.63 17.23
CA LEU A 104 -10.02 19.34 16.56
C LEU A 104 -11.12 19.38 15.49
N THR A 105 -11.94 20.44 15.44
CA THR A 105 -13.06 20.57 14.50
C THR A 105 -12.61 20.48 13.04
N HIS A 106 -11.54 21.21 12.69
CA HIS A 106 -11.02 21.23 11.32
C HIS A 106 -10.49 19.86 10.89
N LEU A 107 -9.84 19.14 11.82
CA LEU A 107 -9.35 17.78 11.56
C LEU A 107 -10.51 16.81 11.31
N ALA A 108 -11.59 16.89 12.12
CA ALA A 108 -12.79 16.07 11.93
C ALA A 108 -13.44 16.32 10.56
N GLN A 109 -13.58 17.59 10.17
CA GLN A 109 -14.17 18.00 8.90
C GLN A 109 -13.36 17.53 7.69
N TRP A 110 -12.03 17.65 7.74
CA TRP A 110 -11.15 17.14 6.67
C TRP A 110 -11.21 15.63 6.52
N ILE A 111 -11.22 14.89 7.62
CA ILE A 111 -11.32 13.43 7.60
C ILE A 111 -12.66 12.97 7.01
N LEU A 112 -13.75 13.67 7.33
CA LEU A 112 -15.09 13.37 6.83
C LEU A 112 -15.35 13.91 5.40
N GLY A 113 -14.40 14.62 4.80
CA GLY A 113 -14.53 15.14 3.43
C GLY A 113 -15.37 16.43 3.30
N PHE A 114 -15.66 17.13 4.40
CA PHE A 114 -16.44 18.37 4.37
C PHE A 114 -15.63 19.62 3.98
N GLY A 115 -14.35 19.48 3.62
CA GLY A 115 -13.42 20.59 3.39
C GLY A 115 -12.99 20.84 1.95
N SER A 116 -13.59 20.19 0.96
CA SER A 116 -13.12 20.21 -0.44
C SER A 116 -14.13 20.74 -1.45
N ASP A 117 -14.90 21.77 -1.08
CA ASP A 117 -15.76 22.50 -2.02
C ASP A 117 -15.58 24.01 -1.83
N LYS A 118 -14.53 24.55 -2.48
CA LYS A 118 -14.36 25.97 -2.81
C LYS A 118 -13.50 26.10 -4.05
#